data_AF-A0A1M7RKM9-F1
#
_entry.id   AF-A0A1M7RKM9-F1
#
_cell.length_a   1.000
_cell.length_b   1.000
_cell.length_c   1.000
_cell.angle_alpha   90.00
_cell.angle_beta   90.00
_cell.angle_gamma   90.00
#
_symmetry.space_group_name_H-M   'P 1'
#
loop_
_entity.id
_entity.type
_entity.pdbx_description
1 polymer ?
#
loop_
_entity_poly.entity_id
_entity_poly.type
_entity_poly.pdbx_seq_one_letter_code
_entity_poly.pdbx_strand_id
1 'polypeptide(L)'
;MAAEAGEFHRGDAAAPITLGHNVSSEDEVTAVLDRATAAGGTVTGPAERRDWGGVSGYFTDPDGYRWEVVHNPGLSFAPDGTITFAPPQA
;
A
#
# COMPACT_ATOMS: atom_id res chain seq x y z
N MET A 1 3.82 10.11 -4.33
CA MET A 1 3.63 8.79 -4.96
C MET A 1 4.95 8.21 -5.50
N ALA A 2 5.65 8.87 -6.43
CA ALA A 2 6.94 8.35 -6.93
C ALA A 2 8.07 8.39 -5.88
N ALA A 3 8.11 9.38 -4.99
CA ALA A 3 9.11 9.47 -3.93
C ALA A 3 8.97 8.36 -2.87
N GLU A 4 7.73 7.99 -2.53
CA GLU A 4 7.42 6.89 -1.61
C GLU A 4 7.71 5.50 -2.20
N ALA A 5 7.93 5.43 -3.52
CA ALA A 5 8.05 4.15 -4.22
C ALA A 5 9.38 3.43 -3.97
N GLY A 6 10.43 4.17 -3.57
CA GLY A 6 11.79 3.64 -3.56
C GLY A 6 12.30 3.31 -4.97
N GLU A 7 13.41 2.58 -5.04
CA GLU A 7 14.07 2.25 -6.31
C GLU A 7 13.30 1.17 -7.10
N PHE A 8 12.97 1.47 -8.36
CA PHE A 8 12.36 0.52 -9.28
C PHE A 8 13.42 -0.40 -9.87
N HIS A 9 13.25 -1.71 -9.69
CA HIS A 9 14.17 -2.68 -10.26
C HIS A 9 13.65 -3.16 -11.64
N ARG A 10 14.55 -3.50 -12.59
CA ARG A 10 14.20 -4.06 -13.91
C ARG A 10 15.05 -5.30 -14.21
N GLY A 11 14.45 -6.43 -14.61
CA GLY A 11 15.14 -7.68 -15.00
C GLY A 11 14.48 -8.93 -14.39
N ASP A 12 15.24 -9.94 -13.98
CA ASP A 12 14.85 -10.96 -12.96
C ASP A 12 14.58 -10.32 -11.57
N ALA A 13 14.33 -9.02 -11.56
CA ALA A 13 14.14 -8.15 -10.44
C ALA A 13 12.74 -7.53 -10.58
N ALA A 14 12.03 -7.46 -9.44
CA ALA A 14 10.65 -7.00 -9.24
C ALA A 14 9.98 -6.28 -10.41
N ALA A 15 8.79 -6.72 -10.81
CA ALA A 15 8.00 -6.05 -11.84
C ALA A 15 7.84 -4.54 -11.54
N PRO A 16 7.90 -3.64 -12.55
CA PRO A 16 7.87 -2.19 -12.35
C PRO A 16 6.44 -1.69 -12.07
N ILE A 17 5.73 -2.39 -11.20
CA ILE A 17 4.38 -2.10 -10.73
C ILE A 17 4.37 -2.21 -9.20
N THR A 18 3.42 -1.53 -8.56
CA THR A 18 3.11 -1.74 -7.15
C THR A 18 1.63 -2.10 -7.05
N LEU A 19 1.31 -3.16 -6.32
CA LEU A 19 -0.05 -3.60 -6.08
C LEU A 19 -0.61 -2.88 -4.85
N GLY A 20 -1.72 -2.15 -5.02
CA GLY A 20 -2.38 -1.44 -3.93
C GLY A 20 -3.45 -2.29 -3.24
N HIS A 21 -3.34 -2.45 -1.93
CA HIS A 21 -4.34 -3.09 -1.07
C HIS A 21 -4.96 -2.06 -0.13
N ASN A 22 -6.19 -1.63 -0.42
CA ASN A 22 -6.89 -0.68 0.43
C ASN A 22 -7.59 -1.39 1.59
N VAL A 23 -7.41 -0.87 2.80
CA VAL A 23 -7.98 -1.40 4.06
C VAL A 23 -8.95 -0.39 4.68
N SER A 24 -9.82 -0.88 5.57
CA SER A 24 -10.94 -0.09 6.11
C SER A 24 -10.54 0.78 7.30
N SER A 25 -9.38 0.54 7.92
CA SER A 25 -8.86 1.35 9.02
C SER A 25 -7.34 1.51 8.98
N GLU A 26 -6.82 2.50 9.70
CA GLU A 26 -5.38 2.73 9.82
C GLU A 26 -4.66 1.57 10.52
N ASP A 27 -5.26 0.99 11.55
CA ASP A 27 -4.70 -0.14 12.29
C ASP A 27 -4.56 -1.40 11.42
N GLU A 28 -5.47 -1.59 10.45
CA GLU A 28 -5.39 -2.68 9.49
C GLU A 28 -4.15 -2.58 8.60
N VAL A 29 -3.58 -1.39 8.39
CA VAL A 29 -2.34 -1.24 7.61
C VAL A 29 -1.21 -2.03 8.29
N THR A 30 -0.99 -1.76 9.58
CA THR A 30 0.04 -2.45 10.37
C THR A 30 -0.26 -3.95 10.46
N ALA A 31 -1.52 -4.32 10.71
CA ALA A 31 -1.90 -5.73 10.84
C ALA A 31 -1.64 -6.54 9.55
N VAL A 32 -1.84 -5.94 8.37
CA VAL A 32 -1.53 -6.59 7.09
C VAL A 32 -0.02 -6.69 6.86
N LEU A 33 0.76 -5.67 7.22
CA LEU A 33 2.23 -5.73 7.12
C LEU A 33 2.80 -6.84 8.01
N ASP A 34 2.33 -6.97 9.25
CA ASP A 34 2.72 -8.04 10.17
C ASP A 34 2.37 -9.42 9.59
N ARG A 35 1.18 -9.56 9.00
CA ARG A 35 0.75 -10.78 8.32
C ARG A 35 1.64 -11.09 7.12
N ALA A 36 2.01 -10.09 6.33
CA ALA A 36 2.90 -10.26 5.19
C ALA A 36 4.28 -10.74 5.63
N THR A 37 4.85 -10.17 6.71
CA THR A 37 6.10 -10.64 7.30
C THR A 37 5.99 -12.09 7.79
N ALA A 38 4.92 -12.43 8.50
CA ALA A 38 4.69 -13.81 8.95
C ALA A 38 4.58 -14.82 7.79
N ALA A 39 4.16 -14.36 6.61
CA ALA A 39 4.06 -15.17 5.40
C ALA A 39 5.36 -15.21 4.56
N GLY A 40 6.45 -14.60 5.02
CA GLY A 40 7.74 -14.56 4.33
C GLY A 40 7.98 -13.32 3.46
N GLY A 41 7.06 -12.36 3.48
CA GLY A 41 7.28 -11.04 2.88
C GLY A 41 8.27 -10.18 3.67
N THR A 42 8.86 -9.20 3.02
CA THR A 42 9.80 -8.25 3.62
C THR A 42 9.18 -6.85 3.65
N VAL A 43 8.98 -6.27 4.84
CA VAL A 43 8.53 -4.87 4.97
C VAL A 43 9.64 -3.95 4.48
N THR A 44 9.33 -3.14 3.47
CA THR A 44 10.25 -2.17 2.86
C THR A 44 9.93 -0.73 3.25
N GLY A 45 8.75 -0.49 3.81
CA GLY A 45 8.38 0.77 4.45
C GLY A 45 7.32 0.51 5.54
N PRO A 46 7.52 0.99 6.77
CA PRO A 46 6.54 0.80 7.84
C PRO A 46 5.23 1.54 7.53
N ALA A 47 4.18 1.23 8.30
CA ALA A 47 2.95 2.00 8.26
C ALA A 47 3.21 3.43 8.76
N GLU A 48 2.97 4.42 7.89
CA GLU A 48 3.24 5.82 8.18
C GLU A 48 2.07 6.70 7.73
N ARG A 49 1.82 7.77 8.48
CA ARG A 49 0.93 8.85 8.06
C ARG A 49 1.53 9.52 6.82
N ARG A 50 0.72 9.69 5.79
CA ARG A 50 1.10 10.34 4.53
C ARG A 50 0.52 11.75 4.46
N ASP A 51 1.20 12.63 3.74
CA ASP A 51 0.82 14.04 3.58
C ASP A 51 -0.57 14.24 2.95
N TRP A 52 -1.10 13.24 2.25
CA TRP A 52 -2.44 13.28 1.65
C TRP A 52 -3.58 12.88 2.62
N GLY A 53 -3.25 12.56 3.88
CA GLY A 53 -4.21 12.42 4.97
C GLY A 53 -4.48 10.99 5.47
N GLY A 54 -4.00 9.94 4.80
CA GLY A 54 -4.17 8.56 5.26
C GLY A 54 -2.87 7.91 5.72
N VAL A 55 -2.91 6.58 5.86
CA VAL A 55 -1.78 5.78 6.33
C VAL A 55 -1.43 4.77 5.26
N SER A 56 -0.15 4.61 4.93
CA SER A 56 0.27 3.49 4.09
C SER A 56 1.61 2.92 4.51
N GLY A 57 1.86 1.67 4.12
CA GLY A 57 3.16 1.01 4.25
C GLY A 57 3.38 0.04 3.11
N TYR A 58 4.60 -0.49 3.02
CA TYR A 58 5.05 -1.26 1.87
C TYR A 58 5.75 -2.55 2.28
N PHE A 59 5.54 -3.59 1.49
CA PHE A 59 6.30 -4.83 1.59
C PHE A 59 6.58 -5.40 0.21
N THR A 60 7.52 -6.35 0.14
CA THR A 60 7.78 -7.19 -1.02
C THR A 60 7.40 -8.62 -0.68
N ASP A 61 6.66 -9.29 -1.55
CA ASP A 61 6.33 -10.71 -1.36
C ASP A 61 7.52 -11.63 -1.76
N PRO A 62 7.46 -12.95 -1.47
CA PRO A 62 8.55 -13.87 -1.79
C PRO A 62 8.92 -13.97 -3.27
N ASP A 63 7.99 -13.60 -4.16
CA ASP A 63 8.19 -13.61 -5.62
C ASP A 63 8.75 -12.28 -6.13
N GLY A 64 8.97 -11.31 -5.23
CA GLY A 64 9.58 -10.02 -5.55
C GLY A 64 8.57 -8.95 -5.97
N TYR A 65 7.26 -9.16 -5.85
CA TYR A 65 6.30 -8.08 -6.16
C TYR A 65 6.17 -7.12 -5.00
N ARG A 66 6.15 -5.82 -5.33
CA ARG A 66 5.95 -4.75 -4.37
C ARG A 66 4.47 -4.51 -4.13
N TRP A 67 4.11 -4.42 -2.86
CA TRP A 67 2.77 -4.13 -2.38
C TRP A 67 2.76 -2.85 -1.56
N GLU A 68 1.69 -2.07 -1.72
CA GLU A 68 1.33 -0.97 -0.84
C GLU A 68 0.05 -1.34 -0.10
N VAL A 69 0.07 -1.28 1.22
CA VAL A 69 -1.13 -1.37 2.06
C VAL A 69 -1.54 0.03 2.44
N VAL A 70 -2.78 0.41 2.17
CA VAL A 70 -3.26 1.80 2.29
C VAL A 70 -4.57 1.87 3.04
N HIS A 71 -4.65 2.69 4.07
CA HIS A 71 -5.91 3.25 4.51
C HIS A 71 -6.09 4.63 3.87
N ASN A 72 -7.01 4.75 2.90
CA ASN A 72 -7.30 6.00 2.21
C ASN A 72 -8.68 6.55 2.59
N PRO A 73 -8.77 7.60 3.45
CA PRO A 73 -10.04 8.21 3.83
C PRO A 73 -10.80 8.86 2.66
N GLY A 74 -10.10 9.19 1.57
CA GLY A 74 -10.68 9.73 0.35
C GLY A 74 -11.25 8.67 -0.59
N LEU A 75 -11.07 7.38 -0.29
CA LEU A 75 -11.60 6.28 -1.09
C LEU A 75 -12.96 5.85 -0.54
N SER A 76 -14.00 5.85 -1.37
CA SER A 76 -15.31 5.31 -1.00
C SER A 76 -15.82 4.29 -2.01
N PHE A 77 -16.55 3.31 -1.49
CA PHE A 77 -17.14 2.21 -2.25
C PHE A 77 -18.66 2.32 -2.18
N ALA A 78 -19.30 2.49 -3.31
CA ALA A 78 -20.75 2.40 -3.42
C ALA A 78 -21.20 0.93 -3.52
N PRO A 79 -22.46 0.61 -3.15
CA PRO A 79 -22.98 -0.77 -3.21
C PRO A 79 -22.97 -1.41 -4.61
N ASP A 80 -22.93 -0.60 -5.66
CA ASP A 80 -22.86 -1.05 -7.06
C ASP A 80 -21.43 -1.32 -7.54
N GLY A 81 -20.43 -1.18 -6.66
CA GLY A 81 -19.02 -1.35 -6.97
C GLY A 81 -18.35 -0.08 -7.51
N THR A 82 -19.05 1.05 -7.61
CA THR A 82 -18.43 2.31 -8.00
C THR A 82 -17.43 2.76 -6.92
N ILE A 83 -16.22 3.07 -7.36
CA ILE A 83 -15.14 3.58 -6.53
C ILE A 83 -14.98 5.07 -6.78
N THR A 84 -15.04 5.88 -5.73
CA THR A 84 -14.82 7.33 -5.81
C THR A 84 -13.55 7.72 -5.05
N PHE A 85 -12.77 8.62 -5.65
CA PHE A 85 -11.61 9.24 -5.05
C PHE A 85 -11.92 10.71 -4.78
N ALA A 86 -12.01 11.08 -3.51
CA ALA A 86 -12.03 12.48 -3.11
C ALA A 86 -10.65 13.11 -3.36
N PRO A 87 -10.58 14.42 -3.63
CA PRO A 87 -9.31 15.12 -3.70
C PRO A 87 -8.51 14.95 -2.38
N PRO A 88 -7.18 14.96 -2.44
CA PRO A 88 -6.35 14.83 -1.24
C PRO A 88 -6.72 15.92 -0.23
N GLN A 89 -6.86 15.53 1.03
CA GLN A 89 -7.11 16.47 2.13
C GLN A 89 -5.74 17.05 2.51
N ALA A 90 -5.62 18.38 2.42
CA ALA A 90 -4.41 19.13 2.75
C ALA A 90 -4.23 19.28 4.27
#